data_AF-A0A285UN17-F1
#
_entry.id   AF-A0A285UN17-F1
#
_cell.length_a   1.000
_cell.length_b   1.000
_cell.length_c   1.000
_cell.angle_alpha   90.00
_cell.angle_beta   90.00
_cell.angle_gamma   90.00
#
_symmetry.space_group_name_H-M   'P 1'
#
loop_
_entity.id
_entity.type
_entity.pdbx_description
1 polymer ?
#
loop_
_entity_poly.entity_id
_entity_poly.type
_entity_poly.pdbx_seq_one_letter_code
_entity_poly.pdbx_strand_id
1 'polypeptide(L)'
;METWNQLLIRLVQQNPIETAILLFTIFLLVIVWVRLNKLVKIDLAKDKRDATEKAITYADRFTETIIPHLRKYKANVFDLAYYDNSFVSDVKGIHNFRYDFPLTRDQVATREEFDIHEALYHLKTISTGIQHGRVDKDVCCKLFGQEYCEAVEVYYDMILHVRKEDNKAYDQVISLYQDWRKKFTKIKPSKSYEYYPEKRMNENPLSV
;
A
#
# COMPACT_ATOMS: atom_id res chain seq x y z
N MET A 1 -40.68 35.02 -16.80
CA MET A 1 -39.64 34.03 -17.15
C MET A 1 -40.10 33.35 -18.43
N GLU A 2 -39.45 33.63 -19.56
CA GLU A 2 -39.69 32.86 -20.79
C GLU A 2 -39.24 31.43 -20.58
N THR A 3 -40.06 30.48 -21.04
CA THR A 3 -39.68 29.07 -21.04
C THR A 3 -38.77 28.79 -22.24
N TRP A 4 -37.86 27.83 -22.11
CA TRP A 4 -36.91 27.44 -23.18
C TRP A 4 -37.59 27.18 -24.53
N ASN A 5 -38.81 26.62 -24.51
CA ASN A 5 -39.61 26.39 -25.71
C ASN A 5 -40.05 27.70 -26.40
N GLN A 6 -40.41 28.73 -25.63
CA GLN A 6 -40.81 30.03 -26.18
C GLN A 6 -39.62 30.77 -26.80
N LEU A 7 -38.43 30.65 -26.19
CA LEU A 7 -37.17 31.18 -26.73
C LEU A 7 -36.77 30.50 -28.05
N LEU A 8 -36.88 29.17 -28.13
CA LEU A 8 -36.61 28.40 -29.35
C LEU A 8 -37.56 28.79 -30.49
N ILE A 9 -38.86 28.93 -30.21
CA ILE A 9 -39.85 29.33 -31.21
C ILE A 9 -39.55 30.74 -31.75
N ARG A 10 -39.19 31.69 -30.88
CA ARG A 10 -38.78 33.05 -31.29
C ARG A 10 -37.53 33.04 -32.15
N LEU A 11 -36.49 32.28 -31.76
CA LEU A 11 -35.24 32.19 -32.50
C LEU A 11 -35.44 31.58 -33.91
N VAL A 12 -36.26 30.54 -34.02
CA VAL A 12 -36.61 29.91 -35.30
C VAL A 12 -37.39 30.86 -36.20
N GLN A 13 -38.27 31.69 -35.64
CA GLN A 13 -39.02 32.70 -36.41
C GLN A 13 -38.16 33.88 -36.86
N GLN A 14 -37.19 34.32 -36.05
CA GLN A 14 -36.32 35.45 -36.38
C GLN A 14 -35.19 35.08 -37.34
N ASN A 15 -34.52 33.94 -37.15
CA ASN A 15 -33.36 33.53 -37.95
C ASN A 15 -33.35 32.02 -38.24
N PRO A 16 -34.27 31.51 -39.09
CA PRO A 16 -34.51 30.08 -39.25
C PRO A 16 -33.28 29.28 -39.68
N ILE A 17 -32.47 29.82 -40.60
CA ILE A 17 -31.27 29.16 -41.14
C ILE A 17 -30.19 29.02 -40.07
N GLU A 18 -29.92 30.09 -39.31
CA GLU A 18 -28.89 30.07 -38.26
C GLU A 18 -29.27 29.12 -37.13
N THR A 19 -30.55 29.12 -36.71
CA THR A 19 -31.04 28.13 -35.73
C THR A 19 -30.94 26.70 -36.22
N ALA A 20 -31.20 26.43 -37.50
CA ALA A 20 -31.08 25.09 -38.06
C ALA A 20 -29.62 24.60 -38.04
N ILE A 21 -28.66 25.46 -38.40
CA ILE A 21 -27.23 25.17 -38.32
C ILE A 21 -26.80 24.92 -36.86
N LEU A 22 -27.30 25.72 -35.92
CA LEU A 22 -26.96 25.60 -34.50
C LEU A 22 -27.53 24.30 -33.90
N LEU A 23 -28.77 23.93 -34.23
CA LEU A 23 -29.35 22.65 -33.81
C LEU A 23 -28.62 21.46 -34.44
N PHE A 24 -28.25 21.55 -35.71
CA PHE A 24 -27.48 20.52 -36.39
C PHE A 24 -26.09 20.33 -35.78
N THR A 25 -25.40 21.42 -35.44
CA THR A 25 -24.09 21.34 -34.75
C THR A 25 -24.19 20.76 -33.35
N ILE A 26 -25.20 21.15 -32.55
CA ILE A 26 -25.46 20.52 -31.24
C ILE A 26 -25.71 19.03 -31.40
N PHE A 27 -26.53 18.63 -32.38
CA PHE A 27 -26.81 17.23 -32.65
C PHE A 27 -25.54 16.42 -33.00
N LEU A 28 -24.68 16.97 -33.86
CA LEU A 28 -23.38 16.36 -34.17
C LEU A 28 -22.48 16.25 -32.94
N LEU A 29 -22.41 17.29 -32.11
CA LEU A 29 -21.63 17.28 -30.87
C LEU A 29 -22.12 16.21 -29.89
N VAL A 30 -23.45 16.01 -29.77
CA VAL A 30 -24.03 14.93 -28.96
C VAL A 30 -23.61 13.56 -29.50
N ILE A 31 -23.63 13.34 -30.82
CA ILE A 31 -23.18 12.08 -31.42
C ILE A 31 -21.69 11.82 -31.13
N VAL A 32 -20.84 12.83 -31.32
CA VAL A 32 -19.40 12.75 -31.05
C VAL A 32 -19.15 12.46 -29.57
N TRP A 33 -19.87 13.15 -28.67
CA TRP A 33 -19.76 12.94 -27.22
C TRP A 33 -20.15 11.51 -26.83
N VAL A 34 -21.26 10.97 -27.35
CA VAL A 34 -21.68 9.58 -27.07
C VAL A 34 -20.63 8.58 -27.57
N ARG A 35 -20.07 8.79 -28.77
CA ARG A 35 -19.00 7.94 -29.33
C ARG A 35 -17.73 7.98 -28.48
N LEU A 36 -17.26 9.16 -28.11
CA LEU A 36 -16.08 9.34 -27.25
C LEU A 36 -16.29 8.68 -25.89
N ASN A 37 -17.44 8.89 -25.26
CA ASN A 37 -17.75 8.31 -23.96
C ASN A 37 -17.78 6.77 -24.02
N LYS A 38 -18.25 6.19 -25.14
CA LYS A 38 -18.18 4.74 -25.37
C LYS A 38 -16.73 4.25 -25.50
N LEU A 39 -15.87 4.96 -26.24
CA LEU A 39 -14.45 4.61 -26.40
C LEU A 39 -13.71 4.67 -25.07
N VAL A 40 -13.88 5.76 -24.32
CA VAL A 40 -13.27 5.94 -22.99
C VAL A 40 -13.66 4.80 -22.04
N LYS A 41 -14.93 4.36 -22.05
CA LYS A 41 -15.36 3.22 -21.23
C LYS A 41 -14.71 1.91 -21.63
N ILE A 42 -14.48 1.69 -22.92
CA ILE A 42 -13.80 0.49 -23.43
C ILE A 42 -12.32 0.51 -23.00
N ASP A 43 -11.64 1.65 -23.16
CA ASP A 43 -10.24 1.81 -22.76
C ASP A 43 -10.08 1.62 -21.25
N LEU A 44 -10.94 2.24 -20.43
CA LEU A 44 -10.95 2.05 -18.98
C LEU A 44 -11.16 0.58 -18.58
N ALA A 45 -12.03 -0.14 -19.28
CA ALA A 45 -12.26 -1.56 -19.02
C ALA A 45 -11.04 -2.41 -19.38
N LYS A 46 -10.35 -2.07 -20.48
CA LYS A 46 -9.10 -2.72 -20.90
C LYS A 46 -7.98 -2.46 -19.90
N ASP A 47 -7.77 -1.20 -19.53
CA ASP A 47 -6.75 -0.80 -18.55
C ASP A 47 -6.96 -1.49 -17.21
N LYS A 48 -8.22 -1.62 -16.76
CA LYS A 48 -8.57 -2.37 -15.54
C LYS A 48 -8.21 -3.85 -15.66
N ARG A 49 -8.49 -4.47 -16.81
CA ARG A 49 -8.14 -5.87 -17.07
C ARG A 49 -6.62 -6.05 -17.05
N ASP A 50 -5.89 -5.20 -17.76
CA ASP A 50 -4.43 -5.24 -17.82
C ASP A 50 -3.80 -5.02 -16.44
N ALA A 51 -4.36 -4.11 -15.62
CA ALA A 51 -3.95 -3.89 -14.24
C ALA A 51 -4.23 -5.10 -13.32
N THR A 52 -5.31 -5.83 -13.59
CA THR A 52 -5.67 -7.06 -12.86
C THR A 52 -4.77 -8.23 -13.25
N GLU A 53 -4.49 -8.42 -14.55
CA GLU A 53 -3.56 -9.46 -15.03
C GLU A 53 -2.15 -9.24 -14.46
N LYS A 54 -1.69 -7.98 -14.43
CA LYS A 54 -0.44 -7.63 -13.73
C LYS A 54 -0.52 -7.95 -12.25
N ALA A 55 -1.64 -7.68 -11.58
CA ALA A 55 -1.78 -7.98 -10.15
C ALA A 55 -1.58 -9.47 -9.85
N ILE A 56 -2.07 -10.34 -10.75
CA ILE A 56 -1.84 -11.79 -10.69
C ILE A 56 -0.34 -12.09 -10.88
N THR A 57 0.32 -11.52 -11.89
CA THR A 57 1.77 -11.72 -12.08
C THR A 57 2.61 -11.30 -10.86
N TYR A 58 2.23 -10.21 -10.18
CA TYR A 58 2.90 -9.80 -8.94
C TYR A 58 2.60 -10.76 -7.78
N ALA A 59 1.39 -11.33 -7.71
CA ALA A 59 1.04 -12.34 -6.72
C ALA A 59 1.80 -13.66 -6.95
N ASP A 60 1.93 -14.09 -8.21
CA ASP A 60 2.73 -15.26 -8.58
C ASP A 60 4.18 -15.05 -8.18
N ARG A 61 4.75 -13.89 -8.53
CA ARG A 61 6.12 -13.52 -8.13
C ARG A 61 6.28 -13.50 -6.61
N PHE A 62 5.31 -12.96 -5.86
CA PHE A 62 5.34 -12.96 -4.40
C PHE A 62 5.35 -14.39 -3.83
N THR A 63 4.52 -15.26 -4.42
CA THR A 63 4.38 -16.66 -4.02
C THR A 63 5.61 -17.49 -4.35
N GLU A 64 6.29 -17.21 -5.46
CA GLU A 64 7.50 -17.93 -5.87
C GLU A 64 8.75 -17.46 -5.13
N THR A 65 8.83 -16.18 -4.76
CA THR A 65 10.07 -15.59 -4.19
C THR A 65 9.98 -15.39 -2.68
N ILE A 66 8.97 -14.65 -2.21
CA ILE A 66 8.92 -14.18 -0.82
C ILE A 66 8.34 -15.24 0.11
N ILE A 67 7.28 -15.96 -0.28
CA ILE A 67 6.66 -16.97 0.59
C ILE A 67 7.62 -18.11 0.99
N PRO A 68 8.39 -18.71 0.06
CA PRO A 68 9.32 -19.79 0.41
C PRO A 68 10.43 -19.29 1.32
N HIS A 69 10.99 -18.11 1.02
CA HIS A 69 11.97 -17.46 1.87
C HIS A 69 11.40 -17.17 3.26
N LEU A 70 10.20 -16.58 3.35
CA LEU A 70 9.54 -16.26 4.62
C LEU A 70 9.39 -17.50 5.51
N ARG A 71 8.92 -18.61 4.95
CA ARG A 71 8.76 -19.88 5.67
C ARG A 71 10.11 -20.42 6.16
N LYS A 72 11.13 -20.42 5.30
CA LYS A 72 12.49 -20.85 5.66
C LYS A 72 13.07 -19.95 6.74
N TYR A 73 12.93 -18.64 6.59
CA TYR A 73 13.50 -17.63 7.48
C TYR A 73 12.88 -17.73 8.88
N LYS A 74 11.54 -17.78 8.99
CA LYS A 74 10.84 -17.97 10.28
C LYS A 74 11.21 -19.26 11.00
N ALA A 75 11.51 -20.33 10.26
CA ALA A 75 11.84 -21.63 10.82
C ALA A 75 13.27 -21.69 11.37
N ASN A 76 14.18 -20.87 10.86
CA ASN A 76 15.62 -20.98 11.15
C ASN A 76 16.21 -19.75 11.85
N VAL A 77 15.55 -18.59 11.82
CA VAL A 77 16.00 -17.36 12.49
C VAL A 77 15.17 -17.13 13.75
N PHE A 78 15.85 -17.15 14.89
CA PHE A 78 15.28 -16.88 16.21
C PHE A 78 15.47 -15.41 16.59
N ASP A 79 14.86 -14.98 17.70
CA ASP A 79 14.96 -13.62 18.24
C ASP A 79 14.57 -12.50 17.25
N LEU A 80 13.57 -12.78 16.41
CA LEU A 80 12.98 -11.79 15.54
C LEU A 80 12.18 -10.79 16.36
N ALA A 81 12.33 -9.50 16.04
CA ALA A 81 11.49 -8.43 16.60
C ALA A 81 9.98 -8.71 16.40
N TYR A 82 9.64 -9.49 15.37
CA TYR A 82 8.30 -10.03 15.12
C TYR A 82 7.66 -10.75 16.31
N TYR A 83 8.45 -11.43 17.14
CA TYR A 83 7.93 -12.18 18.28
C TYR A 83 7.72 -11.31 19.52
N ASP A 84 8.30 -10.11 19.56
CA ASP A 84 8.18 -9.20 20.69
C ASP A 84 7.07 -8.15 20.47
N ASN A 85 6.01 -8.27 21.25
CA ASN A 85 4.86 -7.37 21.22
C ASN A 85 5.21 -5.93 21.63
N SER A 86 6.38 -5.67 22.22
CA SER A 86 6.83 -4.33 22.60
C SER A 86 7.10 -3.41 21.40
N PHE A 87 7.35 -3.97 20.21
CA PHE A 87 7.61 -3.22 18.97
C PHE A 87 6.36 -2.89 18.15
N VAL A 88 5.19 -3.32 18.64
CA VAL A 88 3.90 -2.96 18.08
C VAL A 88 3.51 -1.56 18.58
N SER A 89 3.40 -0.61 17.66
CA SER A 89 3.27 0.83 17.97
C SER A 89 1.89 1.27 18.43
N ASP A 90 0.85 0.48 18.12
CA ASP A 90 -0.53 0.87 18.35
C ASP A 90 -1.43 -0.31 18.74
N VAL A 91 -2.62 0.03 19.25
CA VAL A 91 -3.73 -0.91 19.53
C VAL A 91 -4.14 -1.72 18.27
N LYS A 92 -3.65 -1.32 17.10
CA LYS A 92 -3.91 -1.91 15.79
C LYS A 92 -2.77 -2.81 15.30
N GLY A 93 -1.77 -3.16 16.10
CA GLY A 93 -0.79 -4.15 15.65
C GLY A 93 0.21 -3.65 14.59
N ILE A 94 0.33 -2.34 14.37
CA ILE A 94 1.21 -1.75 13.34
C ILE A 94 2.59 -1.48 13.95
N HIS A 95 3.65 -1.97 13.34
CA HIS A 95 5.03 -1.72 13.81
C HIS A 95 5.49 -0.27 13.55
N ASN A 96 6.26 0.31 14.48
CA ASN A 96 6.78 1.67 14.34
C ASN A 96 8.14 1.67 13.65
N PHE A 97 8.22 2.10 12.40
CA PHE A 97 9.49 2.19 11.66
C PHE A 97 10.36 3.41 12.03
N ARG A 98 10.03 4.12 13.12
CA ARG A 98 10.81 5.24 13.68
C ARG A 98 11.61 4.86 14.92
N TYR A 99 11.41 3.65 15.47
CA TYR A 99 12.25 3.19 16.58
C TYR A 99 13.59 2.69 16.10
N ASP A 100 14.57 2.81 16.98
CA ASP A 100 15.91 2.31 16.74
C ASP A 100 15.99 0.88 17.29
N PHE A 101 16.13 -0.12 16.41
CA PHE A 101 16.35 -1.51 16.80
C PHE A 101 17.79 -1.91 16.46
N PRO A 102 18.71 -1.87 17.42
CA PRO A 102 20.08 -2.30 17.17
C PRO A 102 20.16 -3.83 17.11
N LEU A 103 20.32 -4.36 15.90
CA LEU A 103 20.79 -5.74 15.72
C LEU A 103 22.26 -5.84 16.14
N THR A 104 22.63 -6.94 16.79
CA THR A 104 24.05 -7.27 17.00
C THR A 104 24.71 -7.67 15.68
N ARG A 105 26.05 -7.62 15.60
CA ARG A 105 26.77 -8.02 14.38
C ARG A 105 26.49 -9.48 14.00
N ASP A 106 26.48 -10.37 15.00
CA ASP A 106 26.20 -11.80 14.79
C ASP A 106 24.78 -12.00 14.25
N GLN A 107 23.83 -11.24 14.80
CA GLN A 107 22.45 -11.22 14.33
C GLN A 107 22.32 -10.76 12.88
N VAL A 108 23.08 -9.74 12.44
CA VAL A 108 23.08 -9.30 11.04
C VAL A 108 23.68 -10.39 10.16
N ALA A 109 24.83 -10.94 10.54
CA ALA A 109 25.51 -12.00 9.78
C ALA A 109 24.62 -13.23 9.57
N THR A 110 23.94 -13.72 10.61
CA THR A 110 22.99 -14.82 10.47
C THR A 110 21.87 -14.48 9.49
N ARG A 111 21.34 -13.26 9.52
CA ARG A 111 20.24 -12.88 8.61
C ARG A 111 20.71 -12.76 7.17
N GLU A 112 21.94 -12.29 6.96
CA GLU A 112 22.60 -12.25 5.65
C GLU A 112 22.85 -13.65 5.08
N GLU A 113 23.26 -14.62 5.90
CA GLU A 113 23.42 -16.03 5.49
C GLU A 113 22.11 -16.69 4.99
N PHE A 114 20.96 -16.13 5.36
CA PHE A 114 19.65 -16.56 4.87
C PHE A 114 19.16 -15.79 3.65
N ASP A 115 19.98 -14.96 3.01
CA ASP A 115 19.67 -14.20 1.79
C ASP A 115 18.53 -13.16 1.97
N ILE A 116 18.39 -12.58 3.18
CA ILE A 116 17.31 -11.62 3.46
C ILE A 116 17.29 -10.41 2.53
N HIS A 117 18.45 -9.97 2.03
CA HIS A 117 18.53 -8.85 1.10
C HIS A 117 17.80 -9.13 -0.23
N GLU A 118 17.81 -10.37 -0.71
CA GLU A 118 17.08 -10.76 -1.91
C GLU A 118 15.56 -10.67 -1.68
N ALA A 119 15.09 -11.20 -0.54
CA ALA A 119 13.68 -11.10 -0.16
C ALA A 119 13.22 -9.64 -0.01
N LEU A 120 14.03 -8.79 0.61
CA LEU A 120 13.76 -7.36 0.75
C LEU A 120 13.77 -6.63 -0.61
N TYR A 121 14.66 -7.00 -1.53
CA TYR A 121 14.67 -6.48 -2.89
C TYR A 121 13.37 -6.83 -3.64
N HIS A 122 12.90 -8.07 -3.53
CA HIS A 122 11.62 -8.48 -4.10
C HIS A 122 10.45 -7.72 -3.50
N LEU A 123 10.41 -7.56 -2.17
CA LEU A 123 9.40 -6.75 -1.49
C LEU A 123 9.39 -5.31 -1.98
N LYS A 124 10.57 -4.68 -2.09
CA LYS A 124 10.71 -3.31 -2.61
C LYS A 124 10.20 -3.21 -4.05
N THR A 125 10.55 -4.18 -4.90
CA THR A 125 10.13 -4.21 -6.30
C THR A 125 8.61 -4.32 -6.45
N ILE A 126 8.00 -5.24 -5.70
CA ILE A 126 6.55 -5.44 -5.70
C ILE A 126 5.82 -4.19 -5.20
N SER A 127 6.27 -3.64 -4.08
CA SER A 127 5.66 -2.46 -3.46
C SER A 127 5.74 -1.24 -4.37
N THR A 128 6.89 -1.03 -5.01
CA THR A 128 7.09 0.05 -5.99
C THR A 128 6.15 -0.12 -7.19
N GLY A 129 6.02 -1.35 -7.72
CA GLY A 129 5.11 -1.65 -8.82
C GLY A 129 3.65 -1.32 -8.51
N ILE A 130 3.21 -1.63 -7.30
CA ILE A 130 1.84 -1.37 -6.81
C ILE A 130 1.62 0.13 -6.57
N GLN A 131 2.55 0.80 -5.89
CA GLN A 131 2.42 2.22 -5.52
C GLN A 131 2.41 3.16 -6.73
N HIS A 132 3.12 2.83 -7.81
CA HIS A 132 3.12 3.64 -9.04
C HIS A 132 1.88 3.43 -9.93
N GLY A 133 0.83 2.76 -9.45
CA GLY A 133 -0.45 2.65 -10.17
C GLY A 133 -0.42 1.77 -11.42
N ARG A 134 0.63 0.96 -11.60
CA ARG A 134 0.73 0.01 -12.73
C ARG A 134 -0.12 -1.24 -12.54
N VAL A 135 -0.67 -1.42 -11.34
CA VAL A 135 -1.30 -2.63 -10.85
C VAL A 135 -2.51 -2.26 -10.00
N ASP A 136 -3.58 -3.07 -10.04
CA ASP A 136 -4.73 -2.88 -9.15
C ASP A 136 -4.34 -3.24 -7.70
N LYS A 137 -4.16 -2.20 -6.88
CA LYS A 137 -3.76 -2.31 -5.46
C LYS A 137 -4.75 -3.13 -4.63
N ASP A 138 -6.04 -3.05 -4.93
CA ASP A 138 -7.06 -3.76 -4.16
C ASP A 138 -7.09 -5.24 -4.51
N VAL A 139 -6.84 -5.59 -5.78
CA VAL A 139 -6.65 -6.99 -6.19
C VAL A 139 -5.40 -7.57 -5.50
N CYS A 140 -4.26 -6.89 -5.53
CA CYS A 140 -3.06 -7.37 -4.82
C CYS A 140 -3.31 -7.57 -3.31
N CYS A 141 -3.98 -6.61 -2.67
CA CYS A 141 -4.31 -6.69 -1.26
C CYS A 141 -5.17 -7.92 -0.93
N LYS A 142 -6.08 -8.33 -1.83
CA LYS A 142 -6.91 -9.51 -1.65
C LYS A 142 -6.15 -10.82 -1.87
N LEU A 143 -5.21 -10.83 -2.81
CA LEU A 143 -4.48 -12.04 -3.20
C LEU A 143 -3.38 -12.43 -2.21
N PHE A 144 -2.62 -11.47 -1.70
CA PHE A 144 -1.46 -11.74 -0.83
C PHE A 144 -1.21 -10.66 0.23
N GLY A 145 -2.19 -9.79 0.49
CA GLY A 145 -1.98 -8.63 1.35
C GLY A 145 -1.69 -8.98 2.81
N GLN A 146 -2.23 -10.10 3.31
CA GLN A 146 -1.99 -10.55 4.68
C GLN A 146 -0.57 -11.11 4.82
N GLU A 147 -0.16 -11.98 3.91
CA GLU A 147 1.16 -12.59 3.84
C GLU A 147 2.24 -11.54 3.59
N TYR A 148 1.93 -10.52 2.78
CA TYR A 148 2.79 -9.37 2.60
C TYR A 148 3.02 -8.63 3.91
N CYS A 149 1.95 -8.37 4.68
CA CYS A 149 2.09 -7.71 5.96
C CYS A 149 2.95 -8.54 6.92
N GLU A 150 2.71 -9.85 6.99
CA GLU A 150 3.50 -10.76 7.80
C GLU A 150 4.98 -10.75 7.37
N ALA A 151 5.28 -10.77 6.08
CA ALA A 151 6.66 -10.69 5.59
C ALA A 151 7.36 -9.41 6.02
N VAL A 152 6.68 -8.26 5.94
CA VAL A 152 7.23 -6.97 6.39
C VAL A 152 7.47 -6.96 7.91
N GLU A 153 6.59 -7.58 8.69
CA GLU A 153 6.76 -7.70 10.14
C GLU A 153 7.90 -8.65 10.51
N VAL A 154 8.09 -9.74 9.77
CA VAL A 154 9.17 -10.70 9.99
C VAL A 154 10.54 -10.11 9.63
N TYR A 155 10.63 -9.32 8.56
CA TYR A 155 11.88 -8.67 8.15
C TYR A 155 12.06 -7.28 8.77
N TYR A 156 11.22 -6.91 9.73
CA TYR A 156 11.15 -5.56 10.31
C TYR A 156 12.51 -5.08 10.86
N ASP A 157 13.23 -5.96 11.53
CA ASP A 157 14.53 -5.67 12.13
C ASP A 157 15.61 -5.32 11.09
N MET A 158 15.67 -6.05 9.97
CA MET A 158 16.57 -5.73 8.86
C MET A 158 16.14 -4.48 8.11
N ILE A 159 14.83 -4.23 7.98
CA ILE A 159 14.34 -2.97 7.40
C ILE A 159 14.81 -1.79 8.25
N LEU A 160 14.72 -1.90 9.59
CA LEU A 160 15.24 -0.87 10.49
C LEU A 160 16.76 -0.75 10.42
N HIS A 161 17.48 -1.86 10.36
CA HIS A 161 18.94 -1.87 10.26
C HIS A 161 19.42 -1.08 9.04
N VAL A 162 18.87 -1.34 7.85
CA VAL A 162 19.22 -0.59 6.63
C VAL A 162 18.83 0.89 6.76
N ARG A 163 17.72 1.19 7.44
CA ARG A 163 17.25 2.56 7.61
C ARG A 163 18.12 3.42 8.53
N LYS A 164 18.98 2.82 9.35
CA LYS A 164 20.00 3.57 10.11
C LYS A 164 20.96 4.30 9.17
N GLU A 165 21.27 3.71 8.03
CA GLU A 165 22.15 4.29 7.02
C GLU A 165 21.38 5.14 6.02
N ASP A 166 20.21 4.67 5.57
CA ASP A 166 19.30 5.41 4.68
C ASP A 166 17.88 5.47 5.24
N ASN A 167 17.56 6.59 5.88
CA ASN A 167 16.24 6.87 6.47
C ASN A 167 15.06 6.78 5.47
N LYS A 168 15.30 6.74 4.15
CA LYS A 168 14.25 6.60 3.12
C LYS A 168 14.17 5.19 2.54
N ALA A 169 15.05 4.28 2.97
CA ALA A 169 15.03 2.91 2.49
C ALA A 169 13.68 2.25 2.82
N TYR A 170 13.09 1.60 1.82
CA TYR A 170 11.82 0.87 1.93
C TYR A 170 10.58 1.71 2.26
N ASP A 171 10.57 3.04 2.05
CA ASP A 171 9.38 3.89 2.27
C ASP A 171 8.12 3.36 1.57
N GLN A 172 8.27 2.87 0.33
CA GLN A 172 7.20 2.27 -0.47
C GLN A 172 6.65 0.97 0.14
N VAL A 173 7.52 0.18 0.78
CA VAL A 173 7.13 -1.05 1.48
C VAL A 173 6.37 -0.70 2.75
N ILE A 174 6.92 0.22 3.55
CA ILE A 174 6.35 0.67 4.82
C ILE A 174 4.98 1.32 4.61
N SER A 175 4.87 2.22 3.63
CA SER A 175 3.61 2.87 3.26
C SER A 175 2.55 1.86 2.85
N LEU A 176 2.91 0.86 2.03
CA LEU A 176 1.97 -0.18 1.60
C LEU A 176 1.54 -1.08 2.77
N TYR A 177 2.48 -1.45 3.64
CA TYR A 177 2.22 -2.18 4.88
C TYR A 177 1.26 -1.41 5.79
N GLN A 178 1.52 -0.14 6.07
CA GLN A 178 0.67 0.68 6.95
C GLN A 178 -0.76 0.82 6.41
N ASP A 179 -0.92 0.86 5.09
CA ASP A 179 -2.24 0.89 4.45
C ASP A 179 -2.97 -0.46 4.55
N TRP A 180 -2.28 -1.55 4.26
CA TRP A 180 -2.86 -2.88 4.21
C TRP A 180 -3.09 -3.48 5.59
N ARG A 181 -2.17 -3.28 6.53
CA ARG A 181 -2.25 -3.85 7.88
C ARG A 181 -3.53 -3.43 8.61
N LYS A 182 -3.97 -2.19 8.40
CA LYS A 182 -5.24 -1.62 8.92
C LYS A 182 -6.47 -2.42 8.46
N LYS A 183 -6.43 -3.03 7.27
CA LYS A 183 -7.52 -3.84 6.72
C LYS A 183 -7.58 -5.23 7.37
N PHE A 184 -6.45 -5.72 7.90
CA PHE A 184 -6.33 -7.06 8.50
C PHE A 184 -6.30 -7.05 10.03
N THR A 185 -6.48 -5.89 10.65
CA THR A 185 -6.59 -5.79 12.10
C THR A 185 -7.86 -6.45 12.61
N LYS A 186 -7.73 -7.62 13.26
CA LYS A 186 -8.71 -8.01 14.27
C LYS A 186 -8.51 -7.08 15.45
N ILE A 187 -9.50 -6.25 15.76
CA ILE A 187 -9.54 -5.43 16.97
C ILE A 187 -9.35 -6.40 18.15
N LYS A 188 -8.14 -6.45 18.73
CA LYS A 188 -7.95 -7.12 20.02
C LYS A 188 -8.68 -6.25 21.05
N PRO A 189 -9.66 -6.77 21.81
CA PRO A 189 -10.22 -6.01 22.91
C PRO A 189 -9.08 -5.67 23.87
N SER A 190 -8.89 -4.37 24.11
CA SER A 190 -7.81 -3.84 24.92
C SER A 190 -7.86 -4.44 26.33
N LYS A 191 -6.89 -5.28 26.68
CA LYS A 191 -6.40 -5.29 28.05
C LYS A 191 -5.29 -4.23 28.09
N SER A 192 -5.63 -3.09 28.67
CA SER A 192 -4.68 -2.02 28.98
C SER A 192 -3.61 -2.57 29.91
N TYR A 193 -2.41 -2.80 29.39
CA TYR A 193 -1.23 -2.86 30.24
C TYR A 193 -0.68 -1.43 30.25
N GLU A 194 -0.96 -0.70 31.34
CA GLU A 194 -0.33 0.58 31.62
C GLU A 194 1.19 0.38 31.62
N TYR A 195 1.87 1.10 30.73
CA TYR A 195 3.31 1.23 30.73
C TYR A 195 3.71 2.07 31.96
N TYR A 196 4.33 1.41 32.95
CA TYR A 196 5.03 2.10 34.04
C TYR A 196 6.48 2.32 33.61
N PRO A 197 6.94 3.55 33.33
CA PRO A 197 8.35 3.79 33.08
C PRO A 197 9.15 3.47 34.34
N GLU A 198 10.18 2.64 34.16
CA GLU A 198 11.09 2.20 35.20
C GLU A 198 11.75 3.42 35.86
N LYS A 199 11.53 3.57 37.17
CA LYS A 199 12.07 4.65 37.99
C LYS A 199 13.59 4.46 38.03
N ARG A 200 14.36 5.41 37.46
CA ARG A 200 15.82 5.42 37.55
C ARG A 200 16.24 5.27 39.02
N MET A 201 16.78 4.12 39.40
CA MET A 201 17.46 3.95 40.68
C MET A 201 18.80 4.68 40.59
N ASN A 202 18.83 5.88 41.14
CA ASN A 202 20.04 6.45 41.72
C ASN A 202 19.65 6.89 43.12
N GLU A 203 20.18 6.20 44.13
CA GLU A 203 20.87 6.80 45.28
C GLU A 203 21.40 5.68 46.19
N ASN A 204 22.73 5.64 46.25
CA ASN A 204 23.55 4.90 47.21
C ASN A 204 23.07 5.11 48.65
N PRO A 205 23.05 4.06 49.48
CA PRO A 205 23.18 4.27 50.91
C PRO A 205 24.09 3.22 51.55
N LEU A 206 25.41 3.30 51.35
CA LEU A 206 26.37 2.66 52.25
C LEU A 206 27.61 3.54 52.41
N SER A 207 27.44 4.59 53.21
CA SER A 207 28.50 5.13 54.07
C SER A 207 28.48 4.34 55.38
N VAL A 208 29.47 3.47 55.57
CA VAL A 208 30.01 3.08 56.89
C VAL A 208 31.52 3.13 56.77
#